data_AF-A0A4P1RGQ9-F1
#
_entry.id   AF-A0A4P1RGQ9-F1
#
_cell.length_a   1.000
_cell.length_b   1.000
_cell.length_c   1.000
_cell.angle_alpha   90.00
_cell.angle_beta   90.00
_cell.angle_gamma   90.00
#
_symmetry.space_group_name_H-M   'P 1'
#
loop_
_entity.id
_entity.type
_entity.pdbx_description
1 polymer ?
#
loop_
_entity_poly.entity_id
_entity_poly.type
_entity_poly.pdbx_seq_one_letter_code
_entity_poly.pdbx_strand_id
1 'polypeptide(L)'
;MAQLGHNDASFLRLLMMLLLFGIWFLSNNNNISSVEAKNAYATMMYVGTSRDYEFYIAIRVMLKSLARLKVDADLVVIASIDVHNRWVRALEEEDNAKVVRVENLDNPYKHQDNFDKRFQLSLNKLYAWSLVEYDRVVMLDADNLFLQKTDELFQCGQFCAIFINPCVFHTGLFVLQPSTAVFEDMVNELQNGRENPDGADQGFIASYFPDLLDKPMFHPTLNGSKLDGTYRLPLGYQMDASYYYLKLRWSIPCGPNSVITFPGAPWLKPWYWWSWPVLPLGLQWHEQRRKTLGPDWTSLSGLEKSGPTSCPVLNNPYNVLSSWFKSTSLLEWKIRNRPLPVWLLAIANPFNHNYSFDIIFRLNRYGAEMAVILIQSTVYLGILITTRLTRPSLSKLCYRRSDKSIGMMQNSLKLLALWSILAAYLTPFFIIPQTIHPILGWLLYLFGTFALCSIAINAFLLPMLPVLVPWFGIAGALMVMAFPWYSDGVVRALFVFGYAFCVAPILWAAMVRIMAGLQVSLEREGFMPRLGESSPPSWLNKLY
;
A
#
# COMPACT_ATOMS: atom_id res chain seq x y z
N MET A 1 -83.23 0.40 -16.34
CA MET A 1 -82.27 0.51 -15.20
C MET A 1 -80.91 0.91 -15.73
N ALA A 2 -80.70 2.19 -16.06
CA ALA A 2 -79.39 2.66 -16.54
C ALA A 2 -79.23 4.15 -16.19
N GLN A 3 -78.81 4.44 -14.96
CA GLN A 3 -78.31 5.75 -14.54
C GLN A 3 -77.57 5.66 -13.20
N LEU A 4 -76.52 4.84 -13.16
CA LEU A 4 -75.54 4.79 -12.07
C LEU A 4 -74.19 4.54 -12.75
N GLY A 5 -73.40 5.59 -12.95
CA GLY A 5 -72.11 5.44 -13.63
C GLY A 5 -71.26 6.71 -13.79
N HIS A 6 -71.76 7.89 -13.39
CA HIS A 6 -71.00 9.14 -13.58
C HIS A 6 -70.43 9.77 -12.29
N ASN A 7 -70.88 9.35 -11.10
CA ASN A 7 -70.49 9.98 -9.83
C ASN A 7 -69.34 9.30 -9.08
N ASP A 8 -69.00 8.03 -9.39
CA ASP A 8 -67.96 7.32 -8.64
C ASP A 8 -66.54 7.74 -9.05
N ALA A 9 -66.34 8.12 -10.32
CA ALA A 9 -65.04 8.55 -10.82
C ALA A 9 -64.63 9.94 -10.30
N SER A 10 -65.60 10.83 -10.00
CA SER A 10 -65.30 12.14 -9.43
C SER A 10 -64.95 12.03 -7.94
N PHE A 11 -65.66 11.16 -7.21
CA PHE A 11 -65.38 10.88 -5.80
C PHE A 11 -64.00 10.25 -5.61
N LEU A 12 -63.62 9.29 -6.45
CA LEU A 12 -62.29 8.67 -6.41
C LEU A 12 -61.17 9.67 -6.70
N ARG A 13 -61.39 10.60 -7.65
CA ARG A 13 -60.41 11.66 -7.97
C ARG A 13 -60.25 12.65 -6.83
N LEU A 14 -61.34 13.04 -6.16
CA LEU A 14 -61.29 13.93 -5.01
C LEU A 14 -60.57 13.27 -3.83
N LEU A 15 -60.84 11.98 -3.57
CA LEU A 15 -60.15 11.20 -2.53
C LEU A 15 -58.65 11.08 -2.82
N MET A 16 -58.28 10.86 -4.08
CA MET A 16 -56.88 10.76 -4.50
C MET A 16 -56.15 12.11 -4.39
N MET A 17 -56.83 13.22 -4.72
CA MET A 17 -56.27 14.57 -4.51
C MET A 17 -56.08 14.90 -3.03
N LEU A 18 -57.03 14.53 -2.17
CA LEU A 18 -56.91 14.73 -0.72
C LEU A 18 -55.80 13.85 -0.11
N LEU A 19 -55.63 12.62 -0.58
CA LEU A 19 -54.53 11.75 -0.17
C LEU A 19 -53.18 12.30 -0.64
N LEU A 20 -53.07 12.77 -1.88
CA LEU A 20 -51.85 13.40 -2.40
C LEU A 20 -51.52 14.70 -1.65
N PHE A 21 -52.54 15.50 -1.31
CA PHE A 21 -52.36 16.70 -0.51
C PHE A 21 -51.97 16.37 0.94
N GLY A 22 -52.54 15.31 1.53
CA GLY A 22 -52.16 14.81 2.85
C GLY A 22 -50.73 14.27 2.89
N ILE A 23 -50.31 13.53 1.87
CA ILE A 23 -48.92 13.05 1.71
C ILE A 23 -47.97 14.23 1.50
N TRP A 24 -48.36 15.22 0.69
CA TRP A 24 -47.58 16.44 0.49
C TRP A 24 -47.44 17.24 1.80
N PHE A 25 -48.52 17.39 2.56
CA PHE A 25 -48.53 18.10 3.85
C PHE A 25 -47.73 17.36 4.93
N LEU A 26 -47.80 16.02 4.97
CA LEU A 26 -46.96 15.19 5.85
C LEU A 26 -45.48 15.20 5.42
N SER A 27 -45.20 15.30 4.13
CA SER A 27 -43.81 15.42 3.63
C SER A 27 -43.21 16.80 3.92
N ASN A 28 -44.02 17.87 3.98
CA ASN A 28 -43.52 19.24 4.18
C ASN A 28 -43.34 19.61 5.66
N ASN A 29 -43.96 18.86 6.58
CA ASN A 29 -43.78 19.04 8.03
C ASN A 29 -42.52 18.35 8.59
N ASN A 30 -41.75 17.64 7.76
CA ASN A 30 -40.42 17.15 8.11
C ASN A 30 -39.32 18.15 7.70
N ASN A 31 -39.59 19.46 7.78
CA ASN A 31 -38.54 20.44 8.01
C ASN A 31 -37.99 20.22 9.43
N ILE A 32 -37.21 19.14 9.58
CA ILE A 32 -36.20 19.04 10.62
C ILE A 32 -35.33 20.26 10.38
N SER A 33 -35.53 21.30 11.18
CA SER A 33 -34.52 22.31 11.42
C SER A 33 -33.31 21.52 11.93
N SER A 34 -32.38 21.19 11.02
CA SER A 34 -31.11 20.60 11.40
C SER A 34 -30.53 21.55 12.43
N VAL A 35 -30.39 21.08 13.67
CA VAL A 35 -29.72 21.85 14.72
C VAL A 35 -28.34 22.17 14.17
N GLU A 36 -28.12 23.43 13.83
CA GLU A 36 -26.90 23.89 13.19
C GLU A 36 -25.75 23.64 14.17
N ALA A 37 -24.74 22.88 13.73
CA ALA A 37 -23.64 22.52 14.60
C ALA A 37 -22.84 23.78 14.94
N LYS A 38 -22.60 24.00 16.23
CA LYS A 38 -21.92 25.22 16.71
C LYS A 38 -20.41 25.19 16.49
N ASN A 39 -19.84 24.06 16.13
CA ASN A 39 -18.40 23.89 15.94
C ASN A 39 -18.13 23.12 14.65
N ALA A 40 -16.91 23.23 14.13
CA ALA A 40 -16.50 22.54 12.90
C ALA A 40 -15.10 21.93 13.00
N TYR A 41 -14.94 20.77 12.36
CA TYR A 41 -13.63 20.30 11.90
C TYR A 41 -13.41 20.83 10.49
N ALA A 42 -12.41 21.69 10.30
CA ALA A 42 -12.12 22.31 9.02
C ALA A 42 -10.81 21.79 8.42
N THR A 43 -10.72 21.75 7.10
CA THR A 43 -9.48 21.50 6.37
C THR A 43 -9.41 22.35 5.11
N MET A 44 -8.19 22.61 4.63
CA MET A 44 -7.96 23.41 3.42
C MET A 44 -7.69 22.49 2.22
N MET A 45 -8.38 22.76 1.11
CA MET A 45 -8.12 22.15 -0.19
C MET A 45 -7.78 23.24 -1.21
N TYR A 46 -6.59 23.16 -1.78
CA TYR A 46 -6.17 23.99 -2.92
C TYR A 46 -5.55 23.10 -3.99
N VAL A 47 -5.48 23.63 -5.21
CA VAL A 47 -4.85 22.97 -6.36
C VAL A 47 -3.78 23.88 -6.94
N GLY A 48 -2.77 23.30 -7.58
CA GLY A 48 -1.59 24.00 -8.09
C GLY A 48 -0.32 23.16 -8.09
N THR A 49 -0.39 21.88 -7.71
CA THR A 49 0.76 20.98 -7.63
C THR A 49 0.48 19.64 -8.33
N SER A 50 1.53 18.89 -8.67
CA SER A 50 1.37 17.55 -9.24
C SER A 50 0.75 16.53 -8.26
N ARG A 51 0.58 16.90 -6.99
CA ARG A 51 0.09 16.02 -5.90
C ARG A 51 -1.34 16.34 -5.47
N ASP A 52 -2.04 17.25 -6.15
CA ASP A 52 -3.36 17.73 -5.74
C ASP A 52 -4.37 16.59 -5.53
N TYR A 53 -4.36 15.60 -6.42
CA TYR A 53 -5.23 14.43 -6.30
C TYR A 53 -4.96 13.61 -5.03
N GLU A 54 -3.70 13.53 -4.60
CA GLU A 54 -3.33 12.79 -3.40
C GLU A 54 -3.89 13.44 -2.14
N PHE A 55 -3.77 14.77 -2.03
CA PHE A 55 -4.34 15.54 -0.93
C PHE A 55 -5.86 15.51 -0.94
N TYR A 56 -6.48 15.57 -2.13
CA TYR A 56 -7.92 15.37 -2.28
C TYR A 56 -8.35 14.03 -1.67
N ILE A 57 -7.70 12.91 -2.05
CA ILE A 57 -8.02 11.60 -1.47
C ILE A 57 -7.76 11.56 0.03
N ALA A 58 -6.68 12.17 0.51
CA ALA A 58 -6.36 12.21 1.93
C ALA A 58 -7.43 12.94 2.76
N ILE A 59 -7.90 14.10 2.28
CA ILE A 59 -9.02 14.84 2.87
C ILE A 59 -10.27 13.96 2.94
N ARG A 60 -10.65 13.32 1.83
CA ARG A 60 -11.83 12.44 1.81
C ARG A 60 -11.73 11.30 2.83
N VAL A 61 -10.57 10.67 2.94
CA VAL A 61 -10.32 9.61 3.93
C VAL A 61 -10.44 10.15 5.35
N MET A 62 -9.87 11.32 5.63
CA MET A 62 -9.93 11.98 6.94
C MET A 62 -11.38 12.34 7.31
N LEU A 63 -12.11 13.03 6.44
CA LEU A 63 -13.49 13.45 6.67
C LEU A 63 -14.42 12.27 6.90
N LYS A 64 -14.37 11.25 6.02
CA LYS A 64 -15.17 10.03 6.20
C LYS A 64 -14.80 9.27 7.48
N SER A 65 -13.53 9.33 7.91
CA SER A 65 -13.11 8.70 9.17
C SER A 65 -13.69 9.44 10.38
N LEU A 66 -13.66 10.78 10.37
CA LEU A 66 -14.31 11.62 11.39
C LEU A 66 -15.82 11.39 11.44
N ALA A 67 -16.50 11.36 10.30
CA ALA A 67 -17.93 11.07 10.22
C ALA A 67 -18.29 9.73 10.89
N ARG A 68 -17.46 8.70 10.70
CA ARG A 68 -17.66 7.39 11.33
C ARG A 68 -17.45 7.39 12.84
N LEU A 69 -16.66 8.32 13.37
CA LEU A 69 -16.49 8.54 14.81
C LEU A 69 -17.70 9.27 15.43
N LYS A 70 -18.70 9.66 14.62
CA LYS A 70 -19.91 10.37 15.06
C LYS A 70 -19.57 11.65 15.84
N VAL A 71 -18.71 12.46 15.25
CA VAL A 71 -18.40 13.81 15.75
C VAL A 71 -19.67 14.66 15.79
N ASP A 72 -19.76 15.54 16.78
CA ASP A 72 -20.85 16.49 17.01
C ASP A 72 -20.42 17.89 16.55
N ALA A 73 -20.03 17.96 15.28
CA ALA A 73 -19.51 19.15 14.63
C ALA A 73 -19.66 19.01 13.11
N ASP A 74 -19.75 20.14 12.43
CA ASP A 74 -19.75 20.14 10.97
C ASP A 74 -18.38 19.75 10.42
N LEU A 75 -18.39 19.09 9.26
CA LEU A 75 -17.21 18.80 8.48
C LEU A 75 -17.08 19.86 7.39
N VAL A 76 -16.08 20.73 7.48
CA VAL A 76 -15.91 21.88 6.59
C VAL A 76 -14.67 21.71 5.73
N VAL A 77 -14.80 21.99 4.44
CA VAL A 77 -13.66 22.10 3.52
C VAL A 77 -13.60 23.52 2.99
N ILE A 78 -12.54 24.24 3.34
CA ILE A 78 -12.22 25.52 2.71
C ILE A 78 -11.54 25.17 1.38
N ALA A 79 -12.23 25.40 0.26
CA ALA A 79 -11.76 25.06 -1.07
C ALA A 79 -11.41 26.32 -1.84
N SER A 80 -10.17 26.40 -2.33
CA SER A 80 -9.79 27.42 -3.31
C SER A 80 -10.72 27.36 -4.53
N ILE A 81 -11.04 28.49 -5.15
CA ILE A 81 -11.84 28.58 -6.38
C ILE A 81 -11.29 27.71 -7.52
N ASP A 82 -10.00 27.40 -7.52
CA ASP A 82 -9.37 26.56 -8.55
C ASP A 82 -9.69 25.07 -8.38
N VAL A 83 -10.15 24.64 -7.19
CA VAL A 83 -10.52 23.24 -6.95
C VAL A 83 -11.64 22.84 -7.89
N HIS A 84 -11.44 21.75 -8.63
CA HIS A 84 -12.39 21.24 -9.63
C HIS A 84 -13.79 21.05 -9.05
N ASN A 85 -14.83 21.54 -9.75
CA ASN A 85 -16.24 21.39 -9.36
C ASN A 85 -16.69 19.93 -9.16
N ARG A 86 -16.02 18.97 -9.81
CA ARG A 86 -16.27 17.54 -9.58
C ARG A 86 -15.84 17.11 -8.17
N TRP A 87 -14.70 17.61 -7.70
CA TRP A 87 -14.19 17.30 -6.36
C TRP A 87 -15.03 17.98 -5.30
N VAL A 88 -15.43 19.24 -5.53
CA VAL A 88 -16.38 19.97 -4.67
C VAL A 88 -17.67 19.18 -4.50
N ARG A 89 -18.33 18.80 -5.60
CA ARG A 89 -19.56 17.99 -5.54
C ARG A 89 -19.37 16.67 -4.81
N ALA A 90 -18.25 15.97 -5.01
CA ALA A 90 -17.98 14.73 -4.29
C ALA A 90 -17.79 14.97 -2.77
N LEU A 91 -17.15 16.07 -2.36
CA LEU A 91 -17.01 16.43 -0.95
C LEU A 91 -18.38 16.77 -0.32
N GLU A 92 -19.24 17.48 -1.05
CA GLU A 92 -20.59 17.84 -0.60
C GLU A 92 -21.53 16.64 -0.56
N GLU A 93 -21.69 15.96 -1.70
CA GLU A 93 -22.72 14.93 -1.91
C GLU A 93 -22.31 13.56 -1.34
N GLU A 94 -21.04 13.18 -1.46
CA GLU A 94 -20.59 11.85 -1.03
C GLU A 94 -19.98 11.87 0.37
N ASP A 95 -19.31 12.96 0.76
CA ASP A 95 -18.62 13.05 2.07
C ASP A 95 -19.41 13.86 3.10
N ASN A 96 -20.54 14.45 2.71
CA ASN A 96 -21.40 15.26 3.57
C ASN A 96 -20.62 16.39 4.26
N ALA A 97 -19.68 17.00 3.52
CA ALA A 97 -18.91 18.14 3.98
C ALA A 97 -19.51 19.44 3.45
N LYS A 98 -19.52 20.49 4.28
CA LYS A 98 -19.83 21.86 3.85
C LYS A 98 -18.61 22.44 3.16
N VAL A 99 -18.72 22.81 1.88
CA VAL A 99 -17.59 23.38 1.13
C VAL A 99 -17.70 24.92 1.07
N VAL A 100 -16.71 25.60 1.63
CA VAL A 100 -16.61 27.07 1.59
C VAL A 100 -15.61 27.45 0.51
N ARG A 101 -16.05 28.20 -0.49
CA ARG A 101 -15.23 28.58 -1.65
C ARG A 101 -14.54 29.91 -1.40
N VAL A 102 -13.21 29.94 -1.55
CA VAL A 102 -12.38 31.13 -1.28
C VAL A 102 -11.38 31.40 -2.40
N GLU A 103 -11.00 32.65 -2.59
CA GLU A 103 -9.89 33.01 -3.48
C GLU A 103 -8.55 32.63 -2.86
N ASN A 104 -7.49 32.48 -3.67
CA ASN A 104 -6.16 32.24 -3.11
C ASN A 104 -5.57 33.56 -2.57
N LEU A 105 -5.01 33.51 -1.37
CA LEU A 105 -4.16 34.57 -0.85
C LEU A 105 -2.84 34.60 -1.62
N ASP A 106 -2.39 35.79 -2.01
CA ASP A 106 -1.04 35.94 -2.55
C ASP A 106 -0.02 35.73 -1.45
N ASN A 107 1.01 34.92 -1.73
CA ASN A 107 2.08 34.67 -0.77
C ASN A 107 3.19 35.72 -0.96
N PRO A 108 3.35 36.71 -0.05
CA PRO A 108 4.36 37.76 -0.19
C PRO A 108 5.79 37.22 -0.07
N TYR A 109 5.97 36.03 0.49
CA TYR A 109 7.26 35.39 0.72
C TYR A 109 7.76 34.55 -0.46
N LYS A 110 6.98 34.46 -1.56
CA LYS A 110 7.31 33.66 -2.76
C LYS A 110 8.64 33.99 -3.44
N HIS A 111 9.25 35.12 -3.08
CA HIS A 111 10.53 35.61 -3.61
C HIS A 111 11.70 35.50 -2.62
N GLN A 112 11.51 34.90 -1.44
CA GLN A 112 12.62 34.64 -0.51
C GLN A 112 13.58 33.58 -1.09
N ASP A 113 14.88 33.69 -0.79
CA ASP A 113 15.94 32.86 -1.38
C ASP A 113 15.75 31.34 -1.15
N ASN A 114 15.17 30.95 -0.01
CA ASN A 114 14.94 29.54 0.36
C ASN A 114 13.47 29.12 0.30
N PHE A 115 12.65 29.82 -0.50
CA PHE A 115 11.22 29.53 -0.60
C PHE A 115 10.94 28.19 -1.29
N ASP A 116 10.28 27.27 -0.59
CA ASP A 116 9.78 26.02 -1.20
C ASP A 116 8.43 26.28 -1.88
N LYS A 117 8.41 26.16 -3.21
CA LYS A 117 7.22 26.37 -4.05
C LYS A 117 6.01 25.54 -3.61
N ARG A 118 6.20 24.42 -2.90
CA ARG A 118 5.09 23.63 -2.36
C ARG A 118 4.21 24.40 -1.38
N PHE A 119 4.73 25.46 -0.76
CA PHE A 119 4.04 26.26 0.24
C PHE A 119 3.37 27.51 -0.34
N GLN A 120 3.39 27.67 -1.67
CA GLN A 120 2.79 28.81 -2.37
C GLN A 120 1.36 29.12 -1.93
N LEU A 121 0.55 28.11 -1.67
CA LEU A 121 -0.87 28.26 -1.31
C LEU A 121 -1.16 27.89 0.16
N SER A 122 -0.12 27.66 0.96
CA SER A 122 -0.28 27.23 2.36
C SER A 122 -0.96 28.30 3.23
N LEU A 123 -0.73 29.58 2.95
CA LEU A 123 -1.34 30.71 3.66
C LEU A 123 -2.87 30.77 3.53
N ASN A 124 -3.49 30.08 2.56
CA ASN A 124 -4.95 29.97 2.50
C ASN A 124 -5.56 29.36 3.76
N LYS A 125 -4.76 28.66 4.58
CA LYS A 125 -5.16 28.15 5.89
C LYS A 125 -5.70 29.25 6.83
N LEU A 126 -5.30 30.50 6.63
CA LEU A 126 -5.77 31.65 7.42
C LEU A 126 -7.27 31.91 7.28
N TYR A 127 -7.91 31.49 6.18
CA TYR A 127 -9.37 31.55 6.04
C TYR A 127 -10.12 30.76 7.12
N ALA A 128 -9.47 29.88 7.87
CA ALA A 128 -10.09 29.23 9.01
C ALA A 128 -10.62 30.24 10.06
N TRP A 129 -10.01 31.43 10.18
CA TRP A 129 -10.50 32.49 11.06
C TRP A 129 -11.71 33.25 10.51
N SER A 130 -12.02 33.15 9.22
CA SER A 130 -13.20 33.82 8.63
C SER A 130 -14.50 33.02 8.79
N LEU A 131 -14.44 31.80 9.34
CA LEU A 131 -15.60 30.91 9.56
C LEU A 131 -16.43 31.33 10.79
N VAL A 132 -16.86 32.59 10.84
CA VAL A 132 -17.50 33.25 11.99
C VAL A 132 -18.89 32.72 12.36
N GLU A 133 -19.45 31.83 11.54
CA GLU A 133 -20.67 31.08 11.86
C GLU A 133 -20.45 30.01 12.94
N TYR A 134 -19.19 29.61 13.20
CA TYR A 134 -18.86 28.63 14.25
C TYR A 134 -18.26 29.30 15.48
N ASP A 135 -18.59 28.77 16.64
CA ASP A 135 -18.00 29.19 17.91
C ASP A 135 -16.52 28.75 18.03
N ARG A 136 -16.20 27.54 17.52
CA ARG A 136 -14.87 26.92 17.54
C ARG A 136 -14.63 26.11 16.28
N VAL A 137 -13.40 26.20 15.77
CA VAL A 137 -12.95 25.42 14.62
C VAL A 137 -11.70 24.64 15.00
N VAL A 138 -11.68 23.34 14.71
CA VAL A 138 -10.45 22.52 14.74
C VAL A 138 -9.94 22.47 13.30
N MET A 139 -8.85 23.18 13.02
CA MET A 139 -8.22 23.20 11.71
C MET A 139 -7.26 22.02 11.56
N LEU A 140 -7.36 21.32 10.43
CA LEU A 140 -6.69 20.04 10.17
C LEU A 140 -5.92 20.04 8.86
N ASP A 141 -4.70 19.54 8.89
CA ASP A 141 -4.02 19.07 7.67
C ASP A 141 -4.61 17.74 7.19
N ALA A 142 -4.61 17.55 5.87
CA ALA A 142 -5.13 16.36 5.19
C ALA A 142 -4.45 15.05 5.61
N ASP A 143 -3.27 15.13 6.22
CA ASP A 143 -2.47 13.99 6.69
C ASP A 143 -2.70 13.66 8.17
N ASN A 144 -3.84 14.06 8.72
CA ASN A 144 -4.28 13.67 10.05
C ASN A 144 -5.15 12.41 10.00
N LEU A 145 -4.92 11.48 10.93
CA LEU A 145 -5.67 10.23 11.07
C LEU A 145 -6.22 10.12 12.49
N PHE A 146 -7.54 10.27 12.62
CA PHE A 146 -8.24 10.17 13.89
C PHE A 146 -8.46 8.70 14.28
N LEU A 147 -8.00 8.36 15.47
CA LEU A 147 -8.19 7.07 16.14
C LEU A 147 -9.43 7.08 17.02
N GLN A 148 -9.78 8.24 17.57
CA GLN A 148 -10.87 8.44 18.52
C GLN A 148 -11.57 9.77 18.24
N LYS A 149 -12.82 9.90 18.72
CA LYS A 149 -13.58 11.16 18.71
C LYS A 149 -12.89 12.17 19.64
N THR A 150 -12.73 13.42 19.21
CA THR A 150 -11.95 14.47 19.91
C THR A 150 -12.73 15.77 20.13
N ASP A 151 -14.05 15.71 20.28
CA ASP A 151 -14.90 16.90 20.37
C ASP A 151 -14.64 17.75 21.62
N GLU A 152 -13.96 17.20 22.62
CA GLU A 152 -13.49 17.98 23.76
C GLU A 152 -12.51 19.10 23.37
N LEU A 153 -11.87 19.02 22.19
CA LEU A 153 -11.04 20.11 21.65
C LEU A 153 -11.85 21.40 21.45
N PHE A 154 -13.16 21.32 21.20
CA PHE A 154 -14.04 22.49 21.09
C PHE A 154 -14.25 23.23 22.42
N GLN A 155 -13.73 22.70 23.53
CA GLN A 155 -13.71 23.42 24.81
C GLN A 155 -12.48 24.32 24.93
N CYS A 156 -11.50 24.22 24.03
CA CYS A 156 -10.32 25.06 24.08
C CYS A 156 -10.68 26.54 23.83
N GLY A 157 -9.80 27.46 24.23
CA GLY A 157 -10.04 28.90 24.10
C GLY A 157 -9.85 29.44 22.68
N GLN A 158 -9.34 30.67 22.55
CA GLN A 158 -9.23 31.38 21.28
C GLN A 158 -8.21 30.77 20.32
N PHE A 159 -7.13 30.20 20.84
CA PHE A 159 -6.12 29.53 20.03
C PHE A 159 -5.39 28.46 20.84
N CYS A 160 -5.34 27.24 20.30
CA CYS A 160 -4.65 26.13 20.94
C CYS A 160 -3.95 25.24 19.92
N ALA A 161 -2.68 24.92 20.14
CA ALA A 161 -1.90 24.10 19.23
C ALA A 161 -0.95 23.15 19.97
N ILE A 162 -0.45 22.13 19.26
CA ILE A 162 0.42 21.08 19.82
C ILE A 162 1.88 21.43 19.53
N PHE A 163 2.75 21.21 20.51
CA PHE A 163 4.20 21.27 20.33
C PHE A 163 4.76 19.89 19.98
N ILE A 164 5.03 19.66 18.70
CA ILE A 164 5.77 18.48 18.22
C ILE A 164 7.28 18.76 18.30
N ASN A 165 7.69 20.01 18.09
CA ASN A 165 9.02 20.54 18.35
C ASN A 165 9.03 21.24 19.73
N PRO A 166 10.12 21.19 20.52
CA PRO A 166 10.20 21.84 21.82
C PRO A 166 9.95 23.36 21.81
N CYS A 167 10.22 24.05 20.70
CA CYS A 167 10.19 25.51 20.63
C CYS A 167 9.06 26.07 19.76
N VAL A 168 8.55 25.29 18.80
CA VAL A 168 7.56 25.77 17.82
C VAL A 168 6.40 24.78 17.76
N PHE A 169 5.18 25.29 17.95
CA PHE A 169 3.97 24.48 17.79
C PHE A 169 3.74 24.14 16.33
N HIS A 170 3.05 23.04 16.07
CA HIS A 170 2.76 22.55 14.72
C HIS A 170 1.38 23.02 14.25
N THR A 171 1.29 23.55 13.03
CA THR A 171 0.02 24.04 12.46
C THR A 171 -0.81 22.94 11.81
N GLY A 172 -0.38 21.67 11.84
CA GLY A 172 -1.17 20.59 11.23
C GLY A 172 -2.42 20.18 11.99
N LEU A 173 -2.56 20.61 13.25
CA LEU A 173 -3.80 20.54 14.03
C LEU A 173 -3.80 21.67 15.07
N PHE A 174 -4.79 22.55 15.00
CA PHE A 174 -4.99 23.59 16.02
C PHE A 174 -6.47 23.93 16.18
N VAL A 175 -6.84 24.41 17.36
CA VAL A 175 -8.16 24.94 17.67
C VAL A 175 -8.09 26.46 17.58
N LEU A 176 -9.11 27.08 17.01
CA LEU A 176 -9.27 28.52 16.99
C LEU A 176 -10.71 28.95 17.28
N GLN A 177 -10.85 30.17 17.78
CA GLN A 177 -12.11 30.91 17.74
C GLN A 177 -12.13 31.80 16.49
N PRO A 178 -13.07 31.60 15.55
CA PRO A 178 -13.16 32.43 14.36
C PRO A 178 -13.44 33.89 14.72
N SER A 179 -12.82 34.81 13.98
CA SER A 179 -12.99 36.25 14.16
C SER A 179 -12.53 36.98 12.90
N THR A 180 -13.45 37.70 12.26
CA THR A 180 -13.14 38.56 11.10
C THR A 180 -12.04 39.55 11.43
N ALA A 181 -12.04 40.14 12.64
CA ALA A 181 -11.01 41.08 13.06
C ALA A 181 -9.62 40.45 13.10
N VAL A 182 -9.49 39.20 13.58
CA VAL A 182 -8.21 38.49 13.62
C VAL A 182 -7.78 38.08 12.21
N PHE A 183 -8.72 37.65 11.36
CA PHE A 183 -8.44 37.34 9.96
C PHE A 183 -7.91 38.56 9.18
N GLU A 184 -8.60 39.70 9.28
CA GLU A 184 -8.20 40.95 8.63
C GLU A 184 -6.84 41.45 9.13
N ASP A 185 -6.58 41.34 10.44
CA ASP A 185 -5.29 41.68 11.03
C ASP A 185 -4.16 40.78 10.51
N MET A 186 -4.38 39.46 10.43
CA MET A 186 -3.40 38.54 9.84
C MET A 186 -3.11 38.85 8.36
N VAL A 187 -4.14 39.17 7.57
CA VAL A 187 -3.96 39.55 6.16
C VAL A 187 -3.18 40.87 6.04
N ASN A 188 -3.43 41.84 6.92
CA ASN A 188 -2.68 43.09 6.98
C ASN A 188 -1.21 42.86 7.38
N GLU A 189 -0.94 42.02 8.38
CA GLU A 189 0.41 41.66 8.81
C GLU A 189 1.20 40.92 7.73
N LEU A 190 0.54 40.08 6.92
CA LEU A 190 1.15 39.48 5.72
C LEU A 190 1.60 40.55 4.72
N GLN A 191 0.73 41.53 4.42
CA GLN A 191 1.03 42.60 3.47
C GLN A 191 2.14 43.53 3.98
N ASN A 192 2.19 43.76 5.29
CA ASN A 192 3.22 44.58 5.94
C ASN A 192 4.56 43.85 6.11
N GLY A 193 4.65 42.59 5.69
CA GLY A 193 5.91 41.85 5.64
C GLY A 193 6.38 41.34 7.00
N ARG A 194 5.45 40.90 7.87
CA ARG A 194 5.78 40.17 9.11
C ARG A 194 6.83 39.09 8.82
N GLU A 195 7.77 38.91 9.75
CA GLU A 195 8.80 37.88 9.59
C GLU A 195 8.17 36.49 9.51
N ASN A 196 8.53 35.75 8.48
CA ASN A 196 8.11 34.38 8.24
C ASN A 196 9.28 33.56 7.68
N PRO A 197 9.98 32.77 8.52
CA PRO A 197 11.18 32.04 8.12
C PRO A 197 10.96 30.92 7.10
N ASP A 198 9.78 30.29 7.08
CA ASP A 198 9.47 29.21 6.15
C ASP A 198 8.62 29.65 4.94
N GLY A 199 8.18 30.92 4.94
CA GLY A 199 7.30 31.48 3.92
C GLY A 199 5.93 30.80 3.84
N ALA A 200 5.55 30.01 4.84
CA ALA A 200 4.36 29.17 4.86
C ALA A 200 3.42 29.53 6.03
N ASP A 201 2.33 28.76 6.19
CA ASP A 201 1.40 28.89 7.32
C ASP A 201 2.06 28.61 8.67
N GLN A 202 2.97 27.63 8.72
CA GLN A 202 3.65 27.21 9.94
C GLN A 202 4.47 28.36 10.57
N GLY A 203 5.34 29.02 9.82
CA GLY A 203 6.14 30.13 10.32
C GLY A 203 5.31 31.39 10.59
N PHE A 204 4.32 31.69 9.76
CA PHE A 204 3.45 32.86 9.95
C PHE A 204 2.59 32.74 11.21
N ILE A 205 1.85 31.64 11.37
CA ILE A 205 0.97 31.45 12.53
C ILE A 205 1.81 31.37 13.81
N ALA A 206 2.99 30.74 13.76
CA ALA A 206 3.93 30.72 14.89
C ALA A 206 4.40 32.13 15.30
N SER A 207 4.72 33.00 14.33
CA SER A 207 5.13 34.38 14.65
C SER A 207 3.95 35.26 15.08
N TYR A 208 2.72 34.95 14.68
CA TYR A 208 1.51 35.65 15.09
C TYR A 208 1.06 35.29 16.52
N PHE A 209 1.32 34.05 16.98
CA PHE A 209 1.06 33.60 18.36
C PHE A 209 2.35 33.23 19.11
N PRO A 210 3.30 34.18 19.30
CA PRO A 210 4.63 33.87 19.80
C PRO A 210 4.64 33.34 21.24
N ASP A 211 3.69 33.79 22.07
CA ASP A 211 3.64 33.46 23.50
C ASP A 211 3.04 32.07 23.80
N LEU A 212 2.67 31.28 22.78
CA LEU A 212 1.97 30.01 23.00
C LEU A 212 2.79 29.03 23.85
N LEU A 213 4.12 29.08 23.76
CA LEU A 213 5.02 28.21 24.52
C LEU A 213 4.85 28.41 26.04
N ASP A 214 4.58 29.65 26.47
CA ASP A 214 4.44 30.03 27.87
C ASP A 214 3.01 29.84 28.41
N LYS A 215 2.08 29.37 27.57
CA LYS A 215 0.67 29.16 27.96
C LYS A 215 0.48 27.86 28.75
N PRO A 216 -0.59 27.77 29.57
CA PRO A 216 -0.91 26.53 30.29
C PRO A 216 -1.28 25.39 29.33
N MET A 217 -1.11 24.16 29.81
CA MET A 217 -1.62 22.97 29.10
C MET A 217 -3.15 22.94 29.16
N PHE A 218 -3.77 22.59 28.05
CA PHE A 218 -5.21 22.37 27.95
C PHE A 218 -5.62 21.10 28.68
N HIS A 219 -6.67 21.22 29.49
CA HIS A 219 -7.36 20.11 30.12
C HIS A 219 -8.86 20.28 29.88
N PRO A 220 -9.55 19.29 29.28
CA PRO A 220 -10.99 19.33 29.11
C PRO A 220 -11.73 19.54 30.43
N THR A 221 -12.77 20.37 30.41
CA THR A 221 -13.64 20.59 31.56
C THR A 221 -14.70 19.49 31.64
N LEU A 222 -15.01 19.03 32.86
CA LEU A 222 -16.03 17.99 33.07
C LEU A 222 -17.43 18.43 32.65
N ASN A 223 -17.70 19.75 32.72
CA ASN A 223 -19.00 20.32 32.41
C ASN A 223 -19.14 20.73 30.93
N GLY A 224 -18.10 20.55 30.11
CA GLY A 224 -18.11 20.90 28.69
C GLY A 224 -18.08 22.40 28.41
N SER A 225 -17.76 23.24 29.40
CA SER A 225 -17.68 24.69 29.23
C SER A 225 -16.46 25.07 28.39
N LYS A 226 -16.65 26.00 27.47
CA LYS A 226 -15.57 26.58 26.67
C LYS A 226 -14.67 27.44 27.55
N LEU A 227 -13.37 27.27 27.40
CA LEU A 227 -12.35 28.06 28.06
C LEU A 227 -12.14 29.38 27.33
N ASP A 228 -11.57 30.33 28.07
CA ASP A 228 -11.08 31.61 27.56
C ASP A 228 -9.54 31.63 27.69
N GLY A 229 -8.87 32.28 26.75
CA GLY A 229 -7.41 32.33 26.62
C GLY A 229 -6.82 31.37 25.57
N THR A 230 -5.49 31.28 25.55
CA THR A 230 -4.74 30.39 24.66
C THR A 230 -4.07 29.27 25.45
N TYR A 231 -3.98 28.07 24.88
CA TYR A 231 -3.52 26.88 25.59
C TYR A 231 -2.64 25.98 24.72
N ARG A 232 -1.70 25.28 25.36
CA ARG A 232 -0.94 24.22 24.70
C ARG A 232 -1.71 22.91 24.72
N LEU A 233 -1.84 22.27 23.58
CA LEU A 233 -2.52 20.97 23.48
C LEU A 233 -1.55 19.82 23.82
N PRO A 234 -2.00 18.81 24.58
CA PRO A 234 -1.23 17.57 24.81
C PRO A 234 -0.82 16.88 23.51
N LEU A 235 0.39 16.31 23.48
CA LEU A 235 0.95 15.59 22.32
C LEU A 235 0.05 14.45 21.83
N GLY A 236 -0.77 13.86 22.69
CA GLY A 236 -1.72 12.81 22.31
C GLY A 236 -2.82 13.27 21.35
N TYR A 237 -3.04 14.58 21.16
CA TYR A 237 -3.92 15.12 20.12
C TYR A 237 -3.23 15.30 18.77
N GLN A 238 -1.91 15.16 18.69
CA GLN A 238 -1.17 15.21 17.43
C GLN A 238 0.11 14.40 17.52
N MET A 239 -0.03 13.09 17.35
CA MET A 239 1.05 12.12 17.49
C MET A 239 1.85 12.03 16.18
N ASP A 240 3.05 12.61 16.15
CA ASP A 240 3.94 12.53 15.00
C ASP A 240 4.34 11.07 14.72
N ALA A 241 3.97 10.56 13.54
CA ALA A 241 4.28 9.22 13.07
C ALA A 241 5.80 8.92 13.07
N SER A 242 6.64 9.94 12.90
CA SER A 242 8.11 9.82 12.92
C SER A 242 8.63 9.31 14.27
N TYR A 243 8.01 9.71 15.38
CA TYR A 243 8.37 9.22 16.72
C TYR A 243 8.05 7.74 16.89
N TYR A 244 6.98 7.26 16.26
CA TYR A 244 6.71 5.83 16.21
C TYR A 244 7.77 5.11 15.39
N TYR A 245 8.10 5.60 14.18
CA TYR A 245 9.04 4.89 13.30
C TYR A 245 10.44 4.74 13.88
N LEU A 246 10.90 5.71 14.67
CA LEU A 246 12.20 5.64 15.35
C LEU A 246 12.28 4.54 16.43
N LYS A 247 11.16 4.22 17.08
CA LYS A 247 11.13 3.28 18.22
C LYS A 247 10.27 2.03 17.99
N LEU A 248 9.55 1.98 16.87
CA LEU A 248 8.50 1.01 16.53
C LEU A 248 7.45 0.83 17.65
N ARG A 249 7.24 1.85 18.47
CA ARG A 249 6.24 1.89 19.53
C ARG A 249 5.92 3.33 19.89
N TRP A 250 4.69 3.59 20.30
CA TRP A 250 4.32 4.87 20.90
C TRP A 250 4.93 4.99 22.29
N SER A 251 5.57 6.13 22.55
CA SER A 251 6.15 6.49 23.85
C SER A 251 5.72 7.92 24.19
N ILE A 252 4.41 8.13 24.28
CA ILE A 252 3.83 9.44 24.58
C ILE A 252 3.61 9.51 26.10
N PRO A 253 4.23 10.46 26.81
CA PRO A 253 4.30 10.46 28.27
C PRO A 253 2.93 10.56 28.95
N CYS A 254 1.95 11.20 28.29
CA CYS A 254 0.55 11.27 28.71
C CYS A 254 -0.27 12.00 27.64
N GLY A 255 -1.50 11.57 27.38
CA GLY A 255 -2.40 12.20 26.41
C GLY A 255 -3.53 11.26 25.98
N PRO A 256 -4.54 11.78 25.26
CA PRO A 256 -5.71 11.00 24.84
C PRO A 256 -5.38 9.96 23.75
N ASN A 257 -4.23 10.11 23.08
CA ASN A 257 -3.74 9.25 21.99
C ASN A 257 -4.79 9.08 20.87
N SER A 258 -5.23 10.21 20.33
CA SER A 258 -6.43 10.29 19.49
C SER A 258 -6.15 10.59 18.03
N VAL A 259 -5.03 11.24 17.69
CA VAL A 259 -4.75 11.63 16.29
C VAL A 259 -3.30 11.32 15.96
N ILE A 260 -3.08 10.64 14.83
CA ILE A 260 -1.75 10.46 14.23
C ILE A 260 -1.59 11.50 13.12
N THR A 261 -0.48 12.21 13.10
CA THR A 261 -0.12 13.11 11.99
C THR A 261 1.11 12.57 11.27
N PHE A 262 1.15 12.74 9.95
CA PHE A 262 2.26 12.28 9.12
C PHE A 262 3.07 13.46 8.55
N PRO A 263 3.72 14.29 9.37
CA PRO A 263 4.33 15.56 8.91
C PRO A 263 5.60 15.36 8.05
N GLY A 264 6.07 14.11 7.93
CA GLY A 264 7.29 13.76 7.22
C GLY A 264 7.33 14.12 5.73
N ALA A 265 8.48 13.82 5.11
CA ALA A 265 8.75 14.11 3.72
C ALA A 265 7.62 13.61 2.80
N PRO A 266 7.29 14.32 1.71
CA PRO A 266 6.13 13.96 0.89
C PRO A 266 6.14 12.51 0.40
N TRP A 267 7.28 11.96 0.01
CA TRP A 267 7.38 10.55 -0.45
C TRP A 267 7.16 9.50 0.66
N LEU A 268 7.06 9.92 1.93
CA LEU A 268 6.74 9.08 3.10
C LEU A 268 5.28 9.21 3.54
N LYS A 269 4.46 9.98 2.82
CA LYS A 269 3.05 10.16 3.17
C LYS A 269 2.28 8.83 3.08
N PRO A 270 1.29 8.62 3.94
CA PRO A 270 0.68 7.30 4.14
C PRO A 270 -0.18 6.83 2.97
N TRP A 271 -0.54 7.72 2.03
CA TRP A 271 -1.28 7.36 0.82
C TRP A 271 -0.41 6.69 -0.25
N TYR A 272 0.91 6.81 -0.16
CA TYR A 272 1.81 6.08 -1.03
C TYR A 272 1.90 4.65 -0.57
N TRP A 273 1.55 3.73 -1.48
CA TRP A 273 1.69 2.31 -1.22
C TRP A 273 3.09 2.03 -0.73
N TRP A 274 4.17 2.36 -1.45
CA TRP A 274 5.54 1.95 -1.14
C TRP A 274 6.06 2.34 0.24
N SER A 275 5.42 3.30 0.92
CA SER A 275 5.80 3.69 2.27
C SER A 275 5.47 2.58 3.27
N TRP A 276 4.44 1.77 3.01
CA TRP A 276 3.89 0.79 3.94
C TRP A 276 4.78 -0.36 4.41
N PRO A 277 5.73 -0.95 3.63
CA PRO A 277 6.51 -2.09 4.08
C PRO A 277 7.60 -1.66 5.08
N VAL A 278 7.91 -0.36 5.10
CA VAL A 278 8.94 0.25 5.93
C VAL A 278 8.33 1.16 7.01
N LEU A 279 7.14 1.72 6.76
CA LEU A 279 6.39 2.61 7.66
C LEU A 279 5.06 1.96 8.07
N PRO A 280 5.02 1.19 9.17
CA PRO A 280 3.87 0.36 9.54
C PRO A 280 2.57 1.14 9.83
N LEU A 281 2.63 2.42 10.19
CA LEU A 281 1.42 3.23 10.41
C LEU A 281 0.66 3.54 9.10
N GLY A 282 1.31 3.42 7.94
CA GLY A 282 0.65 3.50 6.63
C GLY A 282 -0.43 2.41 6.44
N LEU A 283 -0.29 1.26 7.13
CA LEU A 283 -1.31 0.21 7.15
C LEU A 283 -2.65 0.71 7.69
N GLN A 284 -2.61 1.44 8.81
CA GLN A 284 -3.82 1.95 9.46
C GLN A 284 -4.53 2.95 8.57
N TRP A 285 -3.79 3.85 7.91
CA TRP A 285 -4.35 4.80 6.96
C TRP A 285 -5.01 4.10 5.76
N HIS A 286 -4.32 3.13 5.15
CA HIS A 286 -4.87 2.37 4.02
C HIS A 286 -6.08 1.51 4.41
N GLU A 287 -6.13 1.01 5.64
CA GLU A 287 -7.31 0.34 6.18
C GLU A 287 -8.50 1.30 6.28
N GLN A 288 -8.28 2.53 6.76
CA GLN A 288 -9.35 3.55 6.76
C GLN A 288 -9.81 3.88 5.35
N ARG A 289 -8.88 4.15 4.41
CA ARG A 289 -9.23 4.38 2.99
C ARG A 289 -10.11 3.28 2.43
N ARG A 290 -9.75 2.02 2.67
CA ARG A 290 -10.53 0.87 2.19
C ARG A 290 -11.94 0.82 2.79
N LYS A 291 -12.08 1.16 4.07
CA LYS A 291 -13.37 1.15 4.76
C LYS A 291 -14.24 2.36 4.40
N THR A 292 -13.66 3.48 3.94
CA THR A 292 -14.37 4.72 3.66
C THR A 292 -14.69 4.91 2.18
N LEU A 293 -13.68 4.84 1.31
CA LEU A 293 -13.82 5.06 -0.14
C LEU A 293 -13.95 3.75 -0.94
N GLY A 294 -13.77 2.59 -0.29
CA GLY A 294 -13.78 1.30 -0.97
C GLY A 294 -12.53 1.07 -1.84
N PRO A 295 -12.44 -0.10 -2.50
CA PRO A 295 -11.44 -0.33 -3.54
C PRO A 295 -11.84 0.45 -4.81
N ASP A 296 -11.33 1.67 -4.94
CA ASP A 296 -11.61 2.54 -6.08
C ASP A 296 -10.81 2.10 -7.32
N TRP A 297 -11.38 1.22 -8.13
CA TRP A 297 -10.80 0.74 -9.39
C TRP A 297 -10.78 1.81 -10.50
N THR A 298 -11.51 2.91 -10.34
CA THR A 298 -11.64 3.97 -11.35
C THR A 298 -10.49 4.98 -11.32
N SER A 299 -9.89 5.22 -10.14
CA SER A 299 -8.74 6.12 -9.98
C SER A 299 -7.44 5.60 -10.59
N LEU A 300 -7.29 4.27 -10.65
CA LEU A 300 -6.11 3.58 -11.16
C LEU A 300 -6.16 3.43 -12.69
N SER A 301 -6.62 4.43 -13.46
CA SER A 301 -6.55 4.34 -14.93
C SER A 301 -5.96 5.56 -15.62
N GLY A 302 -5.76 6.68 -14.93
CA GLY A 302 -5.16 7.88 -15.56
C GLY A 302 -5.88 8.33 -16.85
N LEU A 303 -7.10 7.85 -17.11
CA LEU A 303 -7.90 8.20 -18.26
C LEU A 303 -8.98 9.16 -17.77
N GLU A 304 -8.59 10.42 -17.73
CA GLU A 304 -9.50 11.55 -17.83
C GLU A 304 -10.28 11.41 -19.14
N LYS A 305 -11.45 10.77 -19.11
CA LYS A 305 -12.39 10.85 -20.22
C LYS A 305 -13.12 12.19 -20.12
N SER A 306 -12.62 13.13 -20.91
CA SER A 306 -13.31 14.36 -21.31
C SER A 306 -14.65 14.05 -21.97
N GLY A 307 -15.74 14.65 -21.46
CA GLY A 307 -16.98 14.89 -22.22
C GLY A 307 -18.12 13.88 -22.03
N PRO A 308 -19.39 14.34 -22.20
CA PRO A 308 -20.56 13.72 -21.60
C PRO A 308 -21.22 12.70 -22.53
N THR A 309 -21.55 11.52 -22.01
CA THR A 309 -22.60 10.69 -22.60
C THR A 309 -23.48 10.07 -21.52
N SER A 310 -24.74 10.46 -21.62
CA SER A 310 -25.93 9.98 -20.94
C SER A 310 -26.32 8.54 -21.32
N CYS A 311 -26.78 7.77 -20.31
CA CYS A 311 -27.77 6.67 -20.34
C CYS A 311 -27.41 5.35 -21.05
N PRO A 312 -28.17 4.23 -20.88
CA PRO A 312 -29.14 3.83 -19.82
C PRO A 312 -28.90 2.41 -19.25
N VAL A 313 -29.68 2.09 -18.20
CA VAL A 313 -29.94 0.73 -17.68
C VAL A 313 -30.55 -0.17 -18.77
N LEU A 314 -30.04 -1.41 -18.92
CA LEU A 314 -30.67 -2.47 -19.71
C LEU A 314 -30.92 -3.71 -18.84
N ASN A 315 -32.19 -4.13 -18.84
CA ASN A 315 -32.73 -5.33 -18.23
C ASN A 315 -32.44 -6.61 -19.06
N ASN A 316 -32.43 -7.74 -18.33
CA ASN A 316 -32.86 -9.10 -18.75
C ASN A 316 -31.89 -9.96 -19.60
N PRO A 317 -32.08 -11.29 -19.75
CA PRO A 317 -32.72 -12.34 -18.93
C PRO A 317 -31.74 -13.51 -18.65
N TYR A 318 -32.13 -14.55 -17.89
CA TYR A 318 -31.88 -16.00 -18.14
C TYR A 318 -32.07 -16.80 -16.84
N ASN A 319 -33.31 -17.20 -16.59
CA ASN A 319 -33.69 -18.29 -15.71
C ASN A 319 -34.55 -19.26 -16.54
N VAL A 320 -33.94 -20.25 -17.20
CA VAL A 320 -34.54 -21.56 -17.49
C VAL A 320 -33.38 -22.53 -17.77
N LEU A 321 -32.93 -23.24 -16.74
CA LEU A 321 -32.31 -24.59 -16.78
C LEU A 321 -31.78 -24.92 -15.38
N SER A 322 -32.64 -24.80 -14.38
CA SER A 322 -32.49 -25.54 -13.13
C SER A 322 -33.19 -26.89 -13.28
N SER A 323 -32.58 -27.95 -12.74
CA SER A 323 -33.09 -29.32 -12.63
C SER A 323 -32.68 -30.24 -13.77
N TRP A 324 -31.46 -30.82 -13.68
CA TRP A 324 -31.25 -32.24 -14.04
C TRP A 324 -29.95 -32.87 -13.50
N PHE A 325 -29.02 -32.14 -12.87
CA PHE A 325 -27.87 -32.77 -12.20
C PHE A 325 -27.65 -32.23 -10.78
N LYS A 326 -28.46 -32.74 -9.85
CA LYS A 326 -28.09 -32.84 -8.43
C LYS A 326 -27.42 -34.20 -8.23
N SER A 327 -26.19 -34.16 -7.73
CA SER A 327 -25.38 -35.24 -7.13
C SER A 327 -24.15 -35.62 -7.95
N THR A 328 -23.05 -34.90 -7.73
CA THR A 328 -21.78 -35.45 -7.20
C THR A 328 -20.65 -34.40 -7.24
N SER A 329 -19.97 -34.27 -6.11
CA SER A 329 -18.65 -33.65 -5.88
C SER A 329 -18.52 -32.11 -5.90
N LEU A 330 -18.10 -31.60 -4.73
CA LEU A 330 -17.73 -30.22 -4.39
C LEU A 330 -16.56 -29.62 -5.21
N LEU A 331 -16.10 -30.26 -6.29
CA LEU A 331 -14.93 -29.81 -7.06
C LEU A 331 -15.27 -28.83 -8.20
N GLU A 332 -16.44 -28.94 -8.84
CA GLU A 332 -16.75 -28.12 -10.03
C GLU A 332 -17.29 -26.72 -9.73
N TRP A 333 -17.87 -26.49 -8.54
CA TRP A 333 -18.34 -25.15 -8.15
C TRP A 333 -17.19 -24.15 -7.98
N LYS A 334 -15.96 -24.64 -7.72
CA LYS A 334 -14.78 -23.80 -7.48
C LYS A 334 -14.10 -23.27 -8.75
N ILE A 335 -14.50 -23.77 -9.94
CA ILE A 335 -13.82 -23.44 -11.21
C ILE A 335 -14.65 -22.50 -12.09
N ARG A 336 -15.99 -22.48 -12.02
CA ARG A 336 -16.81 -21.81 -13.05
C ARG A 336 -17.15 -20.32 -12.82
N ASN A 337 -17.03 -19.77 -11.61
CA ASN A 337 -17.38 -18.37 -11.30
C ASN A 337 -16.23 -17.56 -10.67
N ARG A 338 -15.08 -17.48 -11.36
CA ARG A 338 -14.14 -16.37 -11.11
C ARG A 338 -14.00 -15.53 -12.39
N PRO A 339 -14.18 -14.20 -12.33
CA PRO A 339 -13.71 -13.34 -13.41
C PRO A 339 -12.20 -13.58 -13.57
N LEU A 340 -11.71 -13.44 -14.82
CA LEU A 340 -10.31 -13.62 -15.22
C LEU A 340 -9.35 -13.13 -14.11
N PRO A 341 -8.33 -13.92 -13.76
CA PRO A 341 -7.40 -13.49 -12.73
C PRO A 341 -6.66 -12.23 -13.18
N VAL A 342 -6.83 -11.13 -12.43
CA VAL A 342 -6.21 -9.81 -12.69
C VAL A 342 -4.68 -9.87 -12.82
N TRP A 343 -4.03 -10.95 -12.37
CA TRP A 343 -2.60 -11.18 -12.60
C TRP A 343 -2.18 -11.31 -14.07
N LEU A 344 -3.10 -11.69 -14.98
CA LEU A 344 -2.83 -11.70 -16.42
C LEU A 344 -2.75 -10.32 -17.06
N LEU A 345 -3.48 -9.35 -16.51
CA LEU A 345 -3.43 -7.97 -16.98
C LEU A 345 -2.17 -7.26 -16.45
N ALA A 346 -1.63 -7.69 -15.31
CA ALA A 346 -0.44 -7.10 -14.69
C ALA A 346 0.86 -7.38 -15.46
N ILE A 347 0.95 -8.49 -16.20
CA ILE A 347 2.11 -8.78 -17.05
C ILE A 347 1.96 -8.14 -18.44
N ALA A 348 0.76 -7.65 -18.77
CA ALA A 348 0.48 -7.03 -20.06
C ALA A 348 1.11 -5.66 -20.26
N ASN A 349 1.40 -4.98 -19.16
CA ASN A 349 1.81 -3.59 -19.23
C ASN A 349 2.64 -3.22 -18.00
N PRO A 350 3.93 -3.62 -17.95
CA PRO A 350 4.80 -3.38 -16.79
C PRO A 350 5.10 -1.89 -16.54
N PHE A 351 4.66 -1.00 -17.42
CA PHE A 351 4.80 0.47 -17.28
C PHE A 351 3.50 1.17 -16.85
N ASN A 352 2.43 0.42 -16.56
CA ASN A 352 1.18 1.00 -16.06
C ASN A 352 1.12 0.87 -14.54
N HIS A 353 1.36 1.98 -13.82
CA HIS A 353 1.47 2.10 -12.36
C HIS A 353 0.31 1.49 -11.57
N ASN A 354 -0.81 1.22 -12.23
CA ASN A 354 -2.09 0.89 -11.65
C ASN A 354 -2.27 -0.60 -11.27
N TYR A 355 -1.55 -1.52 -11.91
CA TYR A 355 -1.67 -2.95 -11.63
C TYR A 355 -0.74 -3.46 -10.50
N SER A 356 0.30 -2.69 -10.17
CA SER A 356 1.18 -3.00 -9.03
C SER A 356 0.42 -2.92 -7.69
N PHE A 357 -0.55 -2.02 -7.56
CA PHE A 357 -1.30 -1.80 -6.32
C PHE A 357 -2.17 -2.99 -5.87
N ASP A 358 -2.75 -3.77 -6.79
CA ASP A 358 -3.63 -4.90 -6.43
C ASP A 358 -2.85 -6.17 -5.98
N ILE A 359 -1.64 -6.35 -6.53
CA ILE A 359 -0.67 -7.35 -6.06
C ILE A 359 -0.23 -7.04 -4.63
N ILE A 360 -0.05 -5.75 -4.33
CA ILE A 360 0.47 -5.24 -3.06
C ILE A 360 -0.59 -5.26 -1.95
N PHE A 361 -1.87 -5.04 -2.25
CA PHE A 361 -2.95 -5.20 -1.27
C PHE A 361 -3.20 -6.67 -0.87
N ARG A 362 -2.94 -7.65 -1.76
CA ARG A 362 -2.98 -9.07 -1.38
C ARG A 362 -1.79 -9.51 -0.53
N LEU A 363 -0.65 -8.82 -0.60
CA LEU A 363 0.51 -9.07 0.27
C LEU A 363 0.20 -8.82 1.75
N ASN A 364 -0.77 -7.96 2.04
CA ASN A 364 -1.18 -7.56 3.39
C ASN A 364 -1.91 -8.67 4.18
N ARG A 365 -2.24 -9.80 3.55
CA ARG A 365 -2.77 -11.00 4.24
C ARG A 365 -1.66 -11.87 4.87
N TYR A 366 -0.40 -11.60 4.53
CA TYR A 366 0.73 -12.50 4.78
C TYR A 366 1.74 -11.95 5.80
N GLY A 367 1.32 -11.05 6.71
CA GLY A 367 2.22 -10.41 7.68
C GLY A 367 3.07 -11.39 8.50
N ALA A 368 2.52 -12.53 8.91
CA ALA A 368 3.27 -13.60 9.57
C ALA A 368 4.23 -14.36 8.61
N GLU A 369 3.90 -14.40 7.32
CA GLU A 369 4.68 -15.11 6.29
C GLU A 369 5.82 -14.25 5.73
N MET A 370 5.77 -12.92 5.88
CA MET A 370 6.90 -12.03 5.56
C MET A 370 8.12 -12.33 6.42
N ALA A 371 7.94 -12.69 7.70
CA ALA A 371 9.02 -13.16 8.56
C ALA A 371 9.65 -14.45 8.02
N VAL A 372 8.82 -15.39 7.53
CA VAL A 372 9.29 -16.63 6.91
C VAL A 372 10.09 -16.35 5.63
N ILE A 373 9.62 -15.42 4.80
CA ILE A 373 10.34 -15.00 3.58
C ILE A 373 11.71 -14.39 3.92
N LEU A 374 11.77 -13.52 4.93
CA LEU A 374 13.03 -12.90 5.37
C LEU A 374 14.01 -13.93 5.95
N ILE A 375 13.52 -14.84 6.80
CA ILE A 375 14.34 -15.93 7.37
C ILE A 375 14.87 -16.83 6.25
N GLN A 376 14.01 -17.28 5.33
CA GLN A 376 14.42 -18.14 4.21
C GLN A 376 15.41 -17.43 3.28
N SER A 377 15.19 -16.16 2.97
CA SER A 377 16.12 -15.36 2.16
C SER A 377 17.48 -15.21 2.85
N THR A 378 17.49 -15.01 4.17
CA THR A 378 18.72 -14.92 4.96
C THR A 378 19.47 -16.26 4.97
N VAL A 379 18.77 -17.38 5.11
CA VAL A 379 19.35 -18.73 5.05
C VAL A 379 19.96 -18.99 3.67
N TYR A 380 19.24 -18.72 2.59
CA TYR A 380 19.75 -18.90 1.22
C TYR A 380 20.96 -18.00 0.93
N LEU A 381 20.95 -16.76 1.41
CA LEU A 381 22.09 -15.86 1.33
C LEU A 381 23.29 -16.40 2.11
N GLY A 382 23.06 -16.91 3.33
CA GLY A 382 24.09 -17.58 4.14
C GLY A 382 24.69 -18.80 3.44
N ILE A 383 23.86 -19.61 2.76
CA ILE A 383 24.32 -20.74 1.93
C ILE A 383 25.22 -20.24 0.80
N LEU A 384 24.83 -19.21 0.08
CA LEU A 384 25.64 -18.65 -1.01
C LEU A 384 26.98 -18.08 -0.52
N ILE A 385 26.98 -17.39 0.62
CA ILE A 385 28.20 -16.86 1.23
C ILE A 385 29.11 -18.01 1.66
N THR A 386 28.57 -18.99 2.37
CA THR A 386 29.35 -20.14 2.85
C THR A 386 29.91 -20.97 1.70
N THR A 387 29.13 -21.29 0.67
CA THR A 387 29.62 -22.04 -0.50
C THR A 387 30.66 -21.29 -1.33
N ARG A 388 30.70 -19.95 -1.27
CA ARG A 388 31.76 -19.12 -1.87
C ARG A 388 33.04 -19.10 -1.03
N LEU A 389 32.91 -19.16 0.29
CA LEU A 389 34.04 -19.10 1.22
C LEU A 389 34.68 -20.47 1.48
N THR A 390 33.88 -21.53 1.51
CA THR A 390 34.36 -22.91 1.62
C THR A 390 34.64 -23.43 0.22
N ARG A 391 35.92 -23.56 -0.17
CA ARG A 391 36.30 -24.48 -1.26
C ARG A 391 36.25 -25.90 -0.70
N PRO A 392 35.24 -26.73 -0.99
CA PRO A 392 35.27 -28.11 -0.56
C PRO A 392 36.18 -28.83 -1.55
N SER A 393 37.41 -29.11 -1.16
CA SER A 393 38.11 -30.25 -1.78
C SER A 393 37.36 -31.49 -1.29
N LEU A 394 36.90 -32.36 -2.19
CA LEU A 394 36.70 -33.77 -1.84
C LEU A 394 38.08 -34.34 -1.53
N SER A 395 38.62 -34.05 -0.36
CA SER A 395 39.84 -34.68 0.13
C SER A 395 39.50 -35.52 1.35
N LYS A 396 39.79 -36.82 1.20
CA LYS A 396 39.91 -37.85 2.25
C LYS A 396 38.62 -38.53 2.75
N LEU A 397 37.71 -38.94 1.86
CA LEU A 397 36.86 -40.10 2.16
C LEU A 397 37.64 -41.38 1.82
N CYS A 398 38.36 -41.91 2.81
CA CYS A 398 38.94 -43.25 2.91
C CYS A 398 39.04 -44.10 1.62
N TYR A 399 40.06 -43.85 0.80
CA TYR A 399 40.42 -44.77 -0.28
C TYR A 399 41.15 -45.99 0.30
N ARG A 400 40.38 -46.98 0.77
CA ARG A 400 40.91 -48.31 1.12
C ARG A 400 40.14 -49.39 0.36
N ARG A 401 40.77 -49.80 -0.77
CA ARG A 401 40.79 -51.16 -1.33
C ARG A 401 39.47 -51.73 -1.93
N SER A 402 39.46 -51.86 -3.27
CA SER A 402 39.24 -53.11 -4.05
C SER A 402 38.80 -52.79 -5.50
N ASP A 403 39.55 -53.26 -6.50
CA ASP A 403 39.39 -52.89 -7.92
C ASP A 403 38.03 -53.25 -8.56
N LYS A 404 37.23 -54.12 -7.94
CA LYS A 404 35.85 -54.42 -8.40
C LYS A 404 34.78 -53.46 -7.85
N SER A 405 35.08 -52.70 -6.79
CA SER A 405 34.10 -51.75 -6.20
C SER A 405 34.18 -50.35 -6.80
N ILE A 406 35.19 -50.05 -7.63
CA ILE A 406 35.40 -48.71 -8.22
C ILE A 406 34.23 -48.32 -9.14
N GLY A 407 33.81 -49.21 -10.05
CA GLY A 407 32.68 -48.94 -10.95
C GLY A 407 31.34 -48.78 -10.20
N MET A 408 31.12 -49.59 -9.15
CA MET A 408 29.92 -49.51 -8.32
C MET A 408 29.90 -48.22 -7.48
N MET A 409 31.04 -47.82 -6.92
CA MET A 409 31.18 -46.56 -6.20
C MET A 409 31.02 -45.34 -7.11
N GLN A 410 31.63 -45.36 -8.31
CA GLN A 410 31.46 -44.29 -9.31
C GLN A 410 30.01 -44.13 -9.74
N ASN A 411 29.30 -45.23 -9.98
CA ASN A 411 27.87 -45.20 -10.30
C ASN A 411 27.03 -44.69 -9.12
N SER A 412 27.39 -45.05 -7.88
CA SER A 412 26.73 -44.54 -6.68
C SER A 412 26.95 -43.03 -6.48
N LEU A 413 28.15 -42.51 -6.78
CA LEU A 413 28.44 -41.08 -6.68
C LEU A 413 27.73 -40.27 -7.77
N LYS A 414 27.67 -40.78 -9.01
CA LYS A 414 26.87 -40.17 -10.09
C LYS A 414 25.40 -40.08 -9.71
N LEU A 415 24.86 -41.17 -9.16
CA LEU A 415 23.48 -41.22 -8.67
C LEU A 415 23.27 -40.20 -7.54
N LEU A 416 24.19 -40.13 -6.59
CA LEU A 416 24.14 -39.17 -5.47
C LEU A 416 24.17 -37.72 -5.95
N ALA A 417 25.03 -37.39 -6.92
CA ALA A 417 25.11 -36.05 -7.50
C ALA A 417 23.81 -35.67 -8.22
N LEU A 418 23.23 -36.58 -9.00
CA LEU A 418 21.93 -36.36 -9.66
C LEU A 418 20.79 -36.18 -8.66
N TRP A 419 20.73 -37.00 -7.60
CA TRP A 419 19.75 -36.85 -6.52
C TRP A 419 19.94 -35.54 -5.76
N SER A 420 21.18 -35.09 -5.58
CA SER A 420 21.48 -33.81 -4.91
C SER A 420 20.99 -32.62 -5.74
N ILE A 421 21.19 -32.66 -7.06
CA ILE A 421 20.66 -31.63 -7.97
C ILE A 421 19.13 -31.68 -7.97
N LEU A 422 18.52 -32.87 -8.06
CA LEU A 422 17.06 -33.02 -8.03
C LEU A 422 16.46 -32.49 -6.71
N ALA A 423 17.08 -32.84 -5.58
CA ALA A 423 16.68 -32.33 -4.27
C ALA A 423 16.77 -30.81 -4.21
N ALA A 424 17.83 -30.19 -4.77
CA ALA A 424 17.96 -28.73 -4.81
C ALA A 424 16.80 -28.02 -5.53
N TYR A 425 16.19 -28.66 -6.53
CA TYR A 425 15.01 -28.13 -7.24
C TYR A 425 13.68 -28.43 -6.56
N LEU A 426 13.59 -29.55 -5.82
CA LEU A 426 12.36 -29.97 -5.14
C LEU A 426 12.21 -29.32 -3.76
N THR A 427 13.29 -29.16 -3.01
CA THR A 427 13.27 -28.70 -1.61
C THR A 427 12.58 -27.33 -1.44
N PRO A 428 12.88 -26.29 -2.24
CA PRO A 428 12.20 -25.01 -2.11
C PRO A 428 10.69 -25.10 -2.34
N PHE A 429 10.21 -26.04 -3.16
CA PHE A 429 8.78 -26.22 -3.41
C PHE A 429 8.01 -26.67 -2.16
N PHE A 430 8.63 -27.45 -1.28
CA PHE A 430 8.02 -27.91 -0.03
C PHE A 430 8.23 -26.97 1.15
N ILE A 431 9.34 -26.23 1.15
CA ILE A 431 9.71 -25.30 2.23
C ILE A 431 8.96 -23.96 2.11
N ILE A 432 8.68 -23.53 0.88
CA ILE A 432 8.01 -22.26 0.63
C ILE A 432 6.50 -22.46 0.84
N PRO A 433 5.85 -21.72 1.78
CA PRO A 433 4.43 -21.88 2.03
C PRO A 433 3.62 -21.55 0.78
N GLN A 434 2.70 -22.43 0.37
CA GLN A 434 1.84 -22.21 -0.80
C GLN A 434 0.82 -21.08 -0.60
N THR A 435 0.76 -20.56 0.63
CA THR A 435 -0.10 -19.44 0.99
C THR A 435 0.47 -18.12 0.50
N ILE A 436 1.79 -17.94 0.35
CA ILE A 436 2.40 -16.65 0.00
C ILE A 436 2.02 -16.17 -1.40
N HIS A 437 2.21 -14.87 -1.64
CA HIS A 437 1.96 -14.27 -2.94
C HIS A 437 2.79 -14.95 -4.06
N PRO A 438 2.16 -15.35 -5.19
CA PRO A 438 2.82 -16.14 -6.23
C PRO A 438 4.11 -15.53 -6.78
N ILE A 439 4.16 -14.21 -7.00
CA ILE A 439 5.39 -13.54 -7.48
C ILE A 439 6.53 -13.67 -6.46
N LEU A 440 6.25 -13.42 -5.17
CA LEU A 440 7.27 -13.54 -4.12
C LEU A 440 7.67 -15.00 -3.93
N GLY A 441 6.72 -15.94 -4.04
CA GLY A 441 7.01 -17.35 -3.92
C GLY A 441 7.85 -17.90 -5.06
N TRP A 442 7.59 -17.51 -6.30
CA TRP A 442 8.42 -17.90 -7.43
C TRP A 442 9.80 -17.23 -7.40
N LEU A 443 9.91 -15.98 -6.96
CA LEU A 443 11.20 -15.32 -6.74
C LEU A 443 12.01 -16.03 -5.65
N LEU A 444 11.38 -16.35 -4.52
CA LEU A 444 12.02 -17.08 -3.42
C LEU A 444 12.38 -18.52 -3.81
N TYR A 445 11.56 -19.16 -4.64
CA TYR A 445 11.85 -20.48 -5.23
C TYR A 445 13.08 -20.41 -6.15
N LEU A 446 13.13 -19.46 -7.08
CA LEU A 446 14.28 -19.28 -7.96
C LEU A 446 15.55 -18.94 -7.18
N PHE A 447 15.45 -18.11 -6.14
CA PHE A 447 16.58 -17.78 -5.27
C PHE A 447 17.05 -18.99 -4.45
N GLY A 448 16.12 -19.74 -3.85
CA GLY A 448 16.42 -20.94 -3.08
C GLY A 448 17.01 -22.08 -3.91
N THR A 449 16.46 -22.35 -5.10
CA THR A 449 16.99 -23.37 -6.01
C THR A 449 18.39 -23.00 -6.50
N PHE A 450 18.66 -21.73 -6.79
CA PHE A 450 20.00 -21.25 -7.14
C PHE A 450 20.99 -21.44 -5.97
N ALA A 451 20.59 -21.08 -4.75
CA ALA A 451 21.41 -21.26 -3.54
C ALA A 451 21.73 -22.74 -3.27
N LEU A 452 20.76 -23.64 -3.37
CA LEU A 452 20.96 -25.07 -3.14
C LEU A 452 21.76 -25.73 -4.28
N CYS A 453 21.54 -25.33 -5.54
CA CYS A 453 22.37 -25.81 -6.65
C CYS A 453 23.84 -25.41 -6.48
N SER A 454 24.13 -24.27 -5.86
CA SER A 454 25.51 -23.87 -5.56
C SER A 454 26.23 -24.88 -4.65
N ILE A 455 25.51 -25.56 -3.76
CA ILE A 455 26.07 -26.62 -2.91
C ILE A 455 26.50 -27.79 -3.79
N ALA A 456 25.61 -28.29 -4.64
CA ALA A 456 25.90 -29.44 -5.52
C ALA A 456 27.03 -29.13 -6.52
N ILE A 457 27.05 -27.91 -7.08
CA ILE A 457 28.09 -27.44 -7.99
C ILE A 457 29.46 -27.47 -7.31
N ASN A 458 29.55 -26.93 -6.09
CA ASN A 458 30.82 -26.87 -5.36
C ASN A 458 31.24 -28.23 -4.77
N ALA A 459 30.29 -29.04 -4.30
CA ALA A 459 30.58 -30.36 -3.71
C ALA A 459 31.08 -31.39 -4.72
N PHE A 460 30.55 -31.37 -5.95
CA PHE A 460 30.91 -32.32 -7.01
C PHE A 460 31.76 -31.71 -8.13
N LEU A 461 32.19 -30.45 -7.98
CA LEU A 461 32.99 -29.69 -8.96
C LEU A 461 32.36 -29.65 -10.36
N LEU A 462 31.04 -29.46 -10.41
CA LEU A 462 30.27 -29.52 -11.66
C LEU A 462 30.34 -28.21 -12.44
N PRO A 463 30.20 -28.27 -13.79
CA PRO A 463 30.06 -27.05 -14.58
C PRO A 463 28.74 -26.36 -14.20
N MET A 464 28.82 -25.10 -13.76
CA MET A 464 27.69 -24.32 -13.25
C MET A 464 26.56 -24.16 -14.29
N LEU A 465 26.91 -23.87 -15.54
CA LEU A 465 25.93 -23.55 -16.58
C LEU A 465 24.98 -24.74 -16.87
N PRO A 466 25.47 -25.98 -17.15
CA PRO A 466 24.60 -27.16 -17.30
C PRO A 466 23.67 -27.40 -16.10
N VAL A 467 24.15 -27.24 -14.86
CA VAL A 467 23.34 -27.44 -13.66
C VAL A 467 22.22 -26.40 -13.54
N LEU A 468 22.42 -25.18 -14.04
CA LEU A 468 21.43 -24.11 -14.03
C LEU A 468 20.51 -24.07 -15.26
N VAL A 469 20.70 -24.93 -16.27
CA VAL A 469 19.79 -24.98 -17.43
C VAL A 469 18.31 -25.21 -17.02
N PRO A 470 17.98 -26.10 -16.07
CA PRO A 470 16.61 -26.22 -15.58
C PRO A 470 16.10 -24.96 -14.89
N TRP A 471 16.97 -24.19 -14.23
CA TRP A 471 16.61 -22.92 -13.61
C TRP A 471 16.18 -21.89 -14.65
N PHE A 472 16.96 -21.73 -15.73
CA PHE A 472 16.60 -20.86 -16.85
C PHE A 472 15.34 -21.37 -17.58
N GLY A 473 15.21 -22.69 -17.71
CA GLY A 473 14.02 -23.34 -18.26
C GLY A 473 12.75 -22.96 -17.49
N ILE A 474 12.78 -23.08 -16.16
CA ILE A 474 11.67 -22.71 -15.27
C ILE A 474 11.40 -21.21 -15.33
N ALA A 475 12.43 -20.35 -15.27
CA ALA A 475 12.27 -18.90 -15.37
C ALA A 475 11.60 -18.49 -16.69
N GLY A 476 12.01 -19.08 -17.82
CA GLY A 476 11.37 -18.84 -19.11
C GLY A 476 9.95 -19.41 -19.19
N ALA A 477 9.67 -20.57 -18.58
CA ALA A 477 8.31 -21.11 -18.50
C ALA A 477 7.39 -20.21 -17.68
N LEU A 478 7.88 -19.62 -16.58
CA LEU A 478 7.17 -18.61 -15.80
C LEU A 478 6.90 -17.36 -16.65
N MET A 479 7.87 -16.91 -17.46
CA MET A 479 7.69 -15.77 -18.36
C MET A 479 6.66 -16.05 -19.47
N VAL A 480 6.68 -17.25 -20.06
CA VAL A 480 5.65 -17.71 -21.00
C VAL A 480 4.29 -17.74 -20.30
N MET A 481 4.17 -18.32 -19.11
CA MET A 481 2.91 -18.31 -18.36
C MET A 481 2.42 -16.91 -17.98
N ALA A 482 3.36 -15.99 -17.79
CA ALA A 482 3.07 -14.63 -17.41
C ALA A 482 2.53 -13.82 -18.59
N PHE A 483 2.87 -14.17 -19.82
CA PHE A 483 2.57 -13.35 -21.00
C PHE A 483 1.06 -13.03 -21.16
N PRO A 484 0.69 -11.78 -21.48
CA PRO A 484 -0.69 -11.30 -21.39
C PRO A 484 -1.61 -11.67 -22.55
N TRP A 485 -1.07 -12.04 -23.71
CA TRP A 485 -1.82 -12.11 -24.97
C TRP A 485 -2.64 -13.39 -25.14
N TYR A 486 -2.73 -14.23 -24.11
CA TYR A 486 -3.53 -15.45 -24.18
C TYR A 486 -5.02 -15.15 -23.99
N SER A 487 -5.83 -15.59 -24.96
CA SER A 487 -7.30 -15.49 -24.92
C SER A 487 -7.93 -16.27 -23.77
N ASP A 488 -7.34 -17.41 -23.41
CA ASP A 488 -7.86 -18.33 -22.40
C ASP A 488 -6.74 -19.22 -21.81
N GLY A 489 -7.10 -20.05 -20.82
CA GLY A 489 -6.17 -20.94 -20.15
C GLY A 489 -5.68 -22.13 -20.99
N VAL A 490 -6.45 -22.53 -22.02
CA VAL A 490 -6.10 -23.63 -22.92
C VAL A 490 -4.99 -23.18 -23.87
N VAL A 491 -5.14 -22.00 -24.46
CA VAL A 491 -4.10 -21.38 -25.30
C VAL A 491 -2.82 -21.21 -24.51
N ARG A 492 -2.89 -20.74 -23.26
CA ARG A 492 -1.71 -20.62 -22.40
C ARG A 492 -1.02 -21.97 -22.16
N ALA A 493 -1.78 -23.02 -21.87
CA ALA A 493 -1.22 -24.35 -21.67
C ALA A 493 -0.53 -24.89 -22.94
N LEU A 494 -1.08 -24.62 -24.12
CA LEU A 494 -0.47 -24.98 -25.41
C LEU A 494 0.86 -24.26 -25.63
N PHE A 495 0.97 -22.97 -25.31
CA PHE A 495 2.23 -22.23 -25.41
C PHE A 495 3.29 -22.71 -24.42
N VAL A 496 2.90 -23.06 -23.19
CA VAL A 496 3.81 -23.66 -22.20
C VAL A 496 4.28 -25.03 -22.67
N PHE A 497 3.40 -25.84 -23.25
CA PHE A 497 3.75 -27.13 -23.82
C PHE A 497 4.72 -26.98 -25.01
N GLY A 498 4.46 -26.04 -25.92
CA GLY A 498 5.37 -25.72 -27.02
C GLY A 498 6.74 -25.25 -26.53
N TYR A 499 6.77 -24.41 -25.49
CA TYR A 499 8.02 -23.99 -24.84
C TYR A 499 8.76 -25.19 -24.23
N ALA A 500 8.07 -26.06 -23.50
CA ALA A 500 8.67 -27.26 -22.90
C ALA A 500 9.27 -28.19 -23.96
N PHE A 501 8.60 -28.36 -25.10
CA PHE A 501 9.10 -29.11 -26.24
C PHE A 501 10.40 -28.51 -26.79
N CYS A 502 10.47 -27.18 -26.95
CA CYS A 502 11.67 -26.49 -27.42
C CYS A 502 12.84 -26.56 -26.43
N VAL A 503 12.56 -26.59 -25.12
CA VAL A 503 13.59 -26.63 -24.07
C VAL A 503 14.08 -28.05 -23.78
N ALA A 504 13.31 -29.10 -24.09
CA ALA A 504 13.67 -30.49 -23.81
C ALA A 504 15.02 -30.94 -24.42
N PRO A 505 15.38 -30.61 -25.68
CA PRO A 505 16.70 -30.95 -26.24
C PRO A 505 17.85 -30.25 -25.50
N ILE A 506 17.63 -29.02 -25.04
CA ILE A 506 18.64 -28.24 -24.30
C ILE A 506 18.86 -28.85 -22.91
N LEU A 507 17.78 -29.27 -22.24
CA LEU A 507 17.85 -29.98 -20.96
C LEU A 507 18.58 -31.32 -21.09
N TRP A 508 18.29 -32.06 -22.16
CA TRP A 508 19.00 -33.31 -22.45
C TRP A 508 20.50 -33.08 -22.66
N ALA A 509 20.86 -32.08 -23.47
CA ALA A 509 22.26 -31.71 -23.70
C ALA A 509 22.97 -31.28 -22.40
N ALA A 510 22.27 -30.56 -21.52
CA ALA A 510 22.79 -30.18 -20.21
C ALA A 510 23.01 -31.41 -19.32
N MET A 511 22.08 -32.36 -19.29
CA MET A 511 22.21 -33.61 -18.54
C MET A 511 23.42 -34.43 -19.02
N VAL A 512 23.63 -34.55 -20.33
CA VAL A 512 24.81 -35.23 -20.90
C VAL A 512 26.10 -34.53 -20.47
N ARG A 513 26.14 -33.20 -20.45
CA ARG A 513 27.31 -32.43 -19.99
C ARG A 513 27.58 -32.60 -18.49
N ILE A 514 26.54 -32.70 -17.66
CA ILE A 514 26.68 -33.01 -16.23
C ILE A 514 27.28 -34.40 -16.04
N MET A 515 26.77 -35.40 -16.77
CA MET A 515 27.28 -36.79 -16.72
C MET A 515 28.73 -36.89 -17.19
N ALA A 516 29.09 -36.19 -18.26
CA ALA A 516 30.47 -36.11 -18.74
C ALA A 516 31.37 -35.37 -17.74
N GLY A 517 30.91 -34.27 -17.14
CA GLY A 517 31.64 -33.54 -16.10
C GLY A 517 31.90 -34.39 -14.85
N LEU A 518 30.90 -35.16 -14.40
CA LEU A 518 31.05 -36.14 -13.31
C LEU A 518 32.07 -37.22 -13.65
N GLN A 519 32.06 -37.75 -14.88
CA GLN A 519 33.03 -38.74 -15.33
C GLN A 519 34.45 -38.19 -15.28
N VAL A 520 34.69 -36.98 -15.81
CA VAL A 520 36.00 -36.33 -15.82
C VAL A 520 36.48 -35.99 -14.40
N SER A 521 35.58 -35.52 -13.53
CA SER A 521 35.89 -35.23 -12.13
C SER A 521 36.34 -36.50 -11.37
N LEU A 522 35.63 -37.62 -11.59
CA LEU A 522 35.93 -38.93 -11.03
C LEU A 522 37.24 -39.55 -11.55
N GLU A 523 37.54 -39.39 -12.85
CA GLU A 523 38.78 -39.86 -13.46
C GLU A 523 39.99 -39.06 -12.98
N ARG A 524 39.84 -37.74 -12.79
CA ARG A 524 40.89 -36.86 -12.27
C ARG A 524 41.32 -37.23 -10.85
N GLU A 525 40.40 -37.71 -10.01
CA GLU A 525 40.73 -38.20 -8.66
C GLU A 525 41.32 -39.61 -8.65
N GLY A 526 41.03 -40.44 -9.67
CA GLY A 526 41.69 -41.75 -9.85
C GLY A 526 43.16 -41.67 -10.27
N PHE A 527 43.64 -40.51 -10.73
CA PHE A 527 44.95 -40.30 -11.33
C PHE A 527 46.00 -39.62 -10.43
N MET A 528 45.75 -39.46 -9.12
CA MET A 528 46.79 -38.99 -8.18
C MET A 528 47.87 -40.09 -7.98
N PRO A 529 49.15 -39.85 -8.33
CA PRO A 529 50.20 -40.85 -8.12
C PRO A 529 50.48 -41.06 -6.63
N ARG A 530 50.79 -42.31 -6.25
CA ARG A 530 51.29 -42.69 -4.92
C ARG A 530 52.55 -41.89 -4.56
N LEU A 531 52.40 -40.83 -3.77
CA LEU A 531 53.51 -40.22 -3.03
C LEU A 531 53.76 -41.06 -1.77
N GLY A 532 54.55 -42.12 -1.91
CA GLY A 532 54.97 -42.93 -0.77
C GLY A 532 55.32 -44.36 -1.14
N GLU A 533 56.42 -44.55 -1.88
CA GLU A 533 57.21 -45.78 -1.80
C GLU A 533 58.67 -45.47 -2.17
N SER A 534 59.53 -45.76 -1.21
CA SER A 534 60.98 -45.53 -1.15
C SER A 534 61.78 -46.32 -2.20
N SER A 535 62.83 -45.72 -2.75
CA SER A 535 63.95 -46.41 -3.42
C SER A 535 64.82 -47.18 -2.40
N PRO A 536 65.83 -48.04 -2.75
CA PRO A 536 66.30 -48.60 -4.05
C PRO A 536 66.60 -50.16 -3.90
N PRO A 537 67.53 -50.91 -4.60
CA PRO A 537 68.85 -50.56 -5.16
C PRO A 537 69.16 -50.96 -6.62
N SER A 538 69.99 -50.12 -7.24
CA SER A 538 71.14 -50.33 -8.14
C SER A 538 71.25 -51.53 -9.12
N TRP A 539 71.70 -51.14 -10.34
CA TRP A 539 72.69 -51.78 -11.25
C TRP A 539 72.23 -52.38 -12.59
N LEU A 540 72.77 -51.76 -13.67
CA LEU A 540 73.14 -52.31 -15.00
C LEU A 540 72.02 -52.87 -15.90
N ASN A 541 71.99 -52.69 -17.23
CA ASN A 541 73.02 -52.35 -18.21
C ASN A 541 72.35 -52.02 -19.56
N LYS A 542 72.97 -51.09 -20.32
CA LYS A 542 73.23 -51.10 -21.77
C LYS A 542 72.05 -51.25 -22.78
N LEU A 543 71.81 -50.20 -23.59
CA LEU A 543 72.37 -49.94 -24.95
C LEU A 543 71.64 -50.72 -26.06
N TYR A 544 70.78 -50.05 -26.83
CA TYR A 544 71.12 -49.50 -28.16
C TYR A 544 70.11 -48.42 -28.57
#